data_AF-A0A2N0SIE1-F1
#
_entry.id   AF-A0A2N0SIE1-F1
#
_cell.length_a   1.000
_cell.length_b   1.000
_cell.length_c   1.000
_cell.angle_alpha   90.00
_cell.angle_beta   90.00
_cell.angle_gamma   90.00
#
_symmetry.space_group_name_H-M   'P 1'
#
loop_
_entity.id
_entity.type
_entity.pdbx_description
1 polymer ?
#
loop_
_entity_poly.entity_id
_entity_poly.type
_entity_poly.pdbx_seq_one_letter_code
_entity_poly.pdbx_strand_id
1 'polypeptide(L)'
;MASITEFVKRPGLGRLGRPVRVRANFFEVTALPDANIHHYDIDISPEVPPAMNRKIYKHFEALHSEKDLGKIKPVYDGRKNLYTAKPLPFGESAAFDVTLPEDDGTPSGKRPARAFKVKIKLVNKINMEELHRFLEGKGSISPNILTGIMALDILIRHKPSMEHATVGRSFFTKQGSRPLNGGVEVWQGYYQSARPTPKKMMINVDLSATAFYEGGSLVQMVVKMLNKRSVDDLRRIHDRDRTKLEKSLKNLKVYVTHRGENASKRRLRITKLTNTPASNTKFEVNGQQIDVATYFFNTYNKRLQYPFLPCVVVRKETYLPMEICNVVEGQRYMRKLNERQTADMIKFTCQPPNARANKISQGLQILDYRQNEYMQQFGLKVSTEMAVVQARVLPAPKLQYHPTSRDANFTPRDGSWNLRDKKVATGATLGSWACAVFGNERDYPMAAVQKFIRELVTTCQDTGMNIPNKNPPIQH
;
A
#
# COMPACT_ATOMS: atom_id res chain seq x y z
N MET A 1 -40.36 -2.35 -3.28
CA MET A 1 -39.25 -1.42 -2.96
C MET A 1 -38.75 -1.77 -1.57
N ALA A 2 -37.53 -2.29 -1.43
CA ALA A 2 -36.97 -2.54 -0.11
C ALA A 2 -36.74 -1.17 0.57
N SER A 3 -37.45 -0.89 1.66
CA SER A 3 -37.16 0.31 2.45
C SER A 3 -35.74 0.16 2.96
N ILE A 4 -34.87 1.11 2.63
CA ILE A 4 -33.55 1.24 3.25
C ILE A 4 -33.82 1.32 4.76
N THR A 5 -33.45 0.30 5.52
CA THR A 5 -33.61 0.31 6.98
C THR A 5 -32.83 1.49 7.52
N GLU A 6 -33.53 2.48 8.07
CA GLU A 6 -32.90 3.62 8.71
C GLU A 6 -31.96 3.12 9.82
N PHE A 7 -30.76 3.69 9.91
CA PHE A 7 -29.84 3.35 10.99
C PHE A 7 -30.49 3.71 12.33
N VAL A 8 -30.53 2.75 13.26
CA VAL A 8 -31.09 2.96 14.60
C VAL A 8 -30.23 3.94 15.38
N LYS A 9 -30.87 4.95 16.00
CA LYS A 9 -30.18 5.90 16.89
C LYS A 9 -29.56 5.17 18.07
N ARG A 10 -28.37 5.61 18.48
CA ARG A 10 -27.69 5.07 19.67
C ARG A 10 -28.59 5.27 20.90
N PRO A 11 -29.01 4.20 21.61
CA PRO A 11 -29.94 4.32 22.74
C PRO A 11 -29.30 4.95 23.99
N GLY A 12 -27.98 4.91 24.09
CA GLY A 12 -27.23 5.52 25.20
C GLY A 12 -25.77 5.07 25.24
N LEU A 13 -25.08 5.49 26.30
CA LEU A 13 -23.72 5.05 26.60
C LEU A 13 -23.77 3.87 27.58
N GLY A 14 -22.99 2.82 27.29
CA GLY A 14 -22.86 1.69 28.21
C GLY A 14 -22.15 2.10 29.51
N ARG A 15 -22.56 1.50 30.63
CA ARG A 15 -22.04 1.81 31.98
C ARG A 15 -21.26 0.66 32.64
N LEU A 16 -21.42 -0.57 32.16
CA LEU A 16 -20.79 -1.76 32.74
C LEU A 16 -19.28 -1.83 32.49
N GLY A 17 -18.51 -2.36 33.44
CA GLY A 17 -17.09 -2.66 33.30
C GLY A 17 -16.18 -1.62 33.94
N ARG A 18 -14.91 -1.99 34.12
CA ARG A 18 -13.91 -1.15 34.80
C ARG A 18 -13.45 -0.01 33.89
N PRO A 19 -13.51 1.27 34.32
CA PRO A 19 -13.03 2.39 33.51
C PRO A 19 -11.52 2.32 33.29
N VAL A 20 -11.08 2.67 32.07
CA VAL A 20 -9.66 2.78 31.71
C VAL A 20 -9.48 3.91 30.69
N ARG A 21 -8.36 4.62 30.73
CA ARG A 21 -8.01 5.62 29.71
C ARG A 21 -7.17 4.97 28.63
N VAL A 22 -7.54 5.20 27.37
CA VAL A 22 -6.79 4.72 26.21
C VAL A 22 -6.47 5.88 25.28
N ARG A 23 -5.37 5.78 24.55
CA ARG A 23 -5.06 6.69 23.45
C ARG A 23 -5.58 6.07 22.16
N ALA A 24 -6.32 6.85 21.38
CA ALA A 24 -6.71 6.49 20.03
C ALA A 24 -5.83 7.25 19.05
N ASN A 25 -5.51 6.63 17.91
CA ASN A 25 -4.79 7.26 16.80
C ASN A 25 -5.71 8.21 16.00
N PHE A 26 -6.47 9.01 16.73
CA PHE A 26 -7.39 10.02 16.26
C PHE A 26 -6.89 11.36 16.78
N PHE A 27 -6.80 12.34 15.89
CA PHE A 27 -6.29 13.66 16.16
C PHE A 27 -7.42 14.67 15.96
N GLU A 28 -7.66 15.49 16.97
CA GLU A 28 -8.79 16.41 16.98
C GLU A 28 -8.64 17.49 15.90
N VAL A 29 -9.70 17.74 15.13
CA VAL A 29 -9.81 18.95 14.33
C VAL A 29 -10.25 20.08 15.26
N THR A 30 -9.34 20.98 15.59
CA THR A 30 -9.56 22.08 16.55
C THR A 30 -10.20 23.31 15.91
N ALA A 31 -10.11 23.44 14.59
CA ALA A 31 -10.84 24.44 13.81
C ALA A 31 -11.26 23.83 12.47
N LEU A 32 -12.54 23.99 12.12
CA LEU A 32 -13.11 23.61 10.83
C LEU A 32 -13.26 24.86 9.95
N PRO A 33 -13.41 24.70 8.63
CA PRO A 33 -13.78 25.81 7.75
C PRO A 33 -15.13 26.41 8.17
N ASP A 34 -15.16 27.71 8.43
CA ASP A 34 -16.39 28.45 8.75
C ASP A 34 -17.17 28.82 7.48
N ALA A 35 -16.45 29.07 6.37
CA ALA A 35 -17.03 29.40 5.09
C ALA A 35 -17.40 28.15 4.28
N ASN A 36 -18.38 28.30 3.39
CA ASN A 36 -18.79 27.23 2.48
C ASN A 36 -17.66 26.84 1.52
N ILE A 37 -17.49 25.53 1.34
CA ILE A 37 -16.49 24.99 0.41
C ILE A 37 -17.10 24.94 -1.00
N HIS A 38 -16.34 25.36 -1.99
CA HIS A 38 -16.79 25.35 -3.38
C HIS A 38 -16.28 24.08 -4.06
N HIS A 39 -17.20 23.30 -4.62
CA HIS A 39 -16.91 22.03 -5.29
C HIS A 39 -16.99 22.22 -6.81
N TYR A 40 -15.90 21.88 -7.47
CA TYR A 40 -15.73 21.92 -8.91
C TYR A 40 -15.48 20.51 -9.45
N ASP A 41 -16.05 20.23 -10.61
CA ASP A 41 -15.65 19.13 -11.45
C ASP A 41 -14.40 19.55 -12.25
N ILE A 42 -13.38 18.70 -12.24
CA ILE A 42 -12.19 18.84 -13.08
C ILE A 42 -12.11 17.68 -14.07
N ASP A 43 -12.02 18.01 -15.36
CA ASP A 43 -11.84 17.05 -16.44
C ASP A 43 -10.49 17.27 -17.11
N ILE A 44 -9.70 16.21 -17.25
CA ILE A 44 -8.39 16.24 -17.90
C ILE A 44 -8.44 15.34 -19.12
N SER A 45 -8.27 15.96 -20.29
CA SER A 45 -8.32 15.28 -21.58
C SER A 45 -6.96 15.33 -22.28
N PRO A 46 -6.46 14.22 -22.86
CA PRO A 46 -7.07 12.88 -22.88
C PRO A 46 -7.01 12.17 -21.52
N GLU A 47 -7.87 11.16 -21.34
CA GLU A 47 -7.94 10.37 -20.10
C GLU A 47 -6.60 9.68 -19.79
N VAL A 48 -6.15 9.81 -18.54
CA VAL A 48 -4.91 9.19 -18.05
C VAL A 48 -5.11 8.65 -16.63
N PRO A 49 -4.23 7.73 -16.18
CA PRO A 49 -4.32 7.19 -14.82
C PRO A 49 -4.23 8.29 -13.74
N PRO A 50 -4.84 8.10 -12.55
CA PRO A 50 -4.90 9.11 -11.49
C PRO A 50 -3.54 9.67 -11.02
N ALA A 51 -2.47 8.87 -11.12
CA ALA A 51 -1.12 9.32 -10.79
C ALA A 51 -0.58 10.33 -11.81
N MET A 52 -0.98 10.20 -13.09
CA MET A 52 -0.65 11.18 -14.13
C MET A 52 -1.55 12.42 -14.02
N ASN A 53 -2.83 12.27 -13.70
CA ASN A 53 -3.72 13.41 -13.42
C ASN A 53 -3.14 14.35 -12.36
N ARG A 54 -2.63 13.80 -11.25
CA ARG A 54 -1.96 14.60 -10.21
C ARG A 54 -0.73 15.33 -10.73
N LYS A 55 0.09 14.69 -11.59
CA LYS A 55 1.25 15.36 -12.19
C LYS A 55 0.85 16.52 -13.11
N ILE A 56 -0.17 16.32 -13.94
CA ILE A 56 -0.73 17.36 -14.81
C ILE A 56 -1.26 18.50 -13.95
N TYR A 57 -2.05 18.18 -12.93
CA TYR A 57 -2.59 19.17 -12.00
C TYR A 57 -1.49 19.95 -11.26
N LYS A 58 -0.40 19.30 -10.84
CA LYS A 58 0.75 20.00 -10.21
C LYS A 58 1.31 21.09 -11.11
N HIS A 59 1.46 20.76 -12.39
CA HIS A 59 2.01 21.67 -13.37
C HIS A 59 1.02 22.80 -13.71
N PHE A 60 -0.26 22.44 -13.87
CA PHE A 60 -1.36 23.39 -14.00
C PHE A 60 -1.37 24.42 -12.87
N GLU A 61 -1.37 23.95 -11.61
CA GLU A 61 -1.39 24.83 -10.44
C GLU A 61 -0.15 25.73 -10.40
N ALA A 62 1.04 25.20 -10.71
CA ALA A 62 2.26 26.01 -10.77
C ALA A 62 2.18 27.14 -11.81
N LEU A 63 1.59 26.88 -12.99
CA LEU A 63 1.46 27.87 -14.07
C LEU A 63 0.37 28.91 -13.81
N HIS A 64 -0.74 28.49 -13.19
CA HIS A 64 -1.97 29.27 -13.11
C HIS A 64 -2.29 29.81 -11.71
N SER A 65 -1.46 29.49 -10.70
CA SER A 65 -1.67 29.91 -9.29
C SER A 65 -1.90 31.40 -9.10
N GLU A 66 -1.04 32.25 -9.67
CA GLU A 66 -1.08 33.70 -9.48
C GLU A 66 -2.15 34.39 -10.33
N LYS A 67 -2.27 33.99 -11.61
CA LYS A 67 -3.13 34.67 -12.60
C LYS A 67 -4.57 34.17 -12.55
N ASP A 68 -4.79 32.91 -12.92
CA ASP A 68 -6.13 32.39 -13.18
C ASP A 68 -6.81 31.84 -11.92
N LEU A 69 -6.02 31.35 -10.96
CA LEU A 69 -6.52 30.86 -9.66
C LEU A 69 -6.54 31.96 -8.59
N GLY A 70 -5.94 33.13 -8.83
CA GLY A 70 -5.96 34.27 -7.89
C GLY A 70 -5.38 33.95 -6.50
N LYS A 71 -4.29 33.17 -6.46
CA LYS A 71 -3.64 32.64 -5.24
C LYS A 71 -4.50 31.70 -4.40
N ILE A 72 -5.64 31.26 -4.92
CA ILE A 72 -6.43 30.18 -4.31
C ILE A 72 -5.65 28.86 -4.50
N LYS A 73 -5.72 27.98 -3.52
CA LYS A 73 -5.03 26.69 -3.42
C LYS A 73 -6.08 25.57 -3.47
N PRO A 74 -6.54 25.16 -4.67
CA PRO A 74 -7.55 24.13 -4.78
C PRO A 74 -6.97 22.75 -4.42
N VAL A 75 -7.80 21.91 -3.80
CA VAL A 75 -7.42 20.53 -3.47
C VAL A 75 -8.11 19.54 -4.39
N TYR A 76 -7.32 18.65 -4.96
CA TYR A 76 -7.72 17.71 -6.01
C TYR A 76 -7.61 16.24 -5.55
N ASP A 77 -8.63 15.43 -5.87
CA ASP A 77 -8.67 13.99 -5.59
C ASP A 77 -7.87 13.13 -6.59
N GLY A 78 -7.33 13.72 -7.66
CA GLY A 78 -6.63 13.01 -8.73
C GLY A 78 -7.55 12.38 -9.78
N ARG A 79 -8.85 12.62 -9.72
CA ARG A 79 -9.86 12.13 -10.65
C ARG A 79 -10.76 13.26 -11.18
N LYS A 80 -11.83 13.59 -10.48
CA LYS A 80 -12.85 14.54 -10.95
C LYS A 80 -13.24 15.61 -9.95
N ASN A 81 -12.83 15.49 -8.68
CA ASN A 81 -13.30 16.40 -7.64
C ASN A 81 -12.20 17.37 -7.23
N LEU A 82 -12.51 18.65 -7.36
CA LEU A 82 -11.67 19.77 -6.95
C LEU A 82 -12.44 20.64 -5.95
N TYR A 83 -11.79 21.04 -4.85
CA TYR A 83 -12.42 21.87 -3.82
C TYR A 83 -11.60 23.11 -3.53
N THR A 84 -12.27 24.21 -3.20
CA THR A 84 -11.62 25.47 -2.80
C THR A 84 -12.32 26.13 -1.62
N ALA A 85 -11.57 26.88 -0.83
CA ALA A 85 -12.10 27.66 0.30
C ALA A 85 -12.81 28.95 -0.16
N LYS A 86 -12.48 29.46 -1.35
CA LYS A 86 -13.02 30.69 -1.95
C LYS A 86 -13.40 30.43 -3.40
N PRO A 87 -14.40 31.13 -3.96
CA PRO A 87 -14.76 30.97 -5.37
C PRO A 87 -13.59 31.34 -6.28
N LEU A 88 -13.37 30.55 -7.32
CA LEU A 88 -12.33 30.81 -8.33
C LEU A 88 -12.65 32.08 -9.14
N PRO A 89 -11.64 32.88 -9.54
CA PRO A 89 -11.85 34.19 -10.19
C PRO A 89 -12.59 34.13 -11.53
N PHE A 90 -12.50 33.01 -12.25
CA PHE A 90 -13.16 32.82 -13.55
C PHE A 90 -14.65 32.44 -13.44
N GLY A 91 -15.24 32.40 -12.25
CA GLY A 91 -16.66 32.12 -12.05
C GLY A 91 -17.02 30.64 -12.18
N GLU A 92 -17.95 30.31 -13.08
CA GLU A 92 -18.56 28.99 -13.16
C GLU A 92 -17.73 27.95 -13.92
N SER A 93 -16.99 28.33 -14.95
CA SER A 93 -16.23 27.37 -15.75
C SER A 93 -15.06 28.03 -16.48
N ALA A 94 -13.94 27.32 -16.58
CA ALA A 94 -12.81 27.69 -17.42
C ALA A 94 -12.13 26.44 -18.00
N ALA A 95 -11.39 26.63 -19.09
CA ALA A 95 -10.58 25.59 -19.71
C ALA A 95 -9.17 26.12 -19.96
N PHE A 96 -8.18 25.28 -19.67
CA PHE A 96 -6.78 25.63 -19.73
C PHE A 96 -6.01 24.58 -20.52
N ASP A 97 -5.06 25.02 -21.32
CA ASP A 97 -4.14 24.13 -22.02
C ASP A 97 -2.85 23.99 -21.20
N VAL A 98 -2.56 22.76 -20.80
CA VAL A 98 -1.43 22.41 -19.94
C VAL A 98 -0.50 21.52 -20.73
N THR A 99 0.67 22.05 -21.05
CA THR A 99 1.71 21.29 -21.74
C THR A 99 2.69 20.80 -20.70
N LEU A 100 2.73 19.49 -20.45
CA LEU A 100 3.80 18.94 -19.63
C LEU A 100 5.12 19.05 -20.40
N PRO A 101 6.20 19.54 -19.77
CA PRO A 101 7.52 19.41 -20.35
C PRO A 101 7.78 17.93 -20.63
N GLU A 102 8.49 17.65 -21.72
CA GLU A 102 8.83 16.27 -22.05
C GLU A 102 9.49 15.62 -20.83
N ASP A 103 9.06 14.41 -20.45
CA ASP A 103 9.95 13.51 -19.72
C ASP A 103 11.12 13.31 -20.69
N ASP A 104 12.26 13.99 -20.49
CA ASP A 104 13.46 14.12 -21.37
C ASP A 104 13.97 12.77 -21.90
N GLY A 105 13.18 12.15 -22.76
CA GLY A 105 13.03 10.71 -22.74
C GLY A 105 12.48 10.12 -24.02
N THR A 106 12.67 10.83 -25.12
CA THR A 106 12.52 10.31 -26.48
C THR A 106 13.60 10.93 -27.37
N PRO A 107 14.61 10.17 -27.81
CA PRO A 107 15.52 10.59 -28.85
C PRO A 107 14.79 10.53 -30.19
N SER A 108 14.84 11.66 -30.89
CA SER A 108 14.61 11.89 -32.33
C SER A 108 13.33 11.29 -32.91
N GLY A 109 12.32 12.14 -33.08
CA GLY A 109 11.18 11.90 -33.98
C GLY A 109 9.83 12.25 -33.37
N LYS A 110 9.46 13.54 -33.43
CA LYS A 110 8.08 14.06 -33.44
C LYS A 110 7.05 13.29 -32.59
N ARG A 111 7.15 13.36 -31.26
CA ARG A 111 5.91 13.39 -30.47
C ARG A 111 5.77 14.81 -29.95
N PRO A 112 4.69 15.53 -30.28
CA PRO A 112 4.49 16.87 -29.75
C PRO A 112 4.46 16.81 -28.22
N ALA A 113 4.86 17.89 -27.57
CA ALA A 113 4.66 18.08 -26.14
C ALA A 113 3.24 17.62 -25.78
N ARG A 114 3.09 16.84 -24.70
CA ARG A 114 1.78 16.29 -24.35
C ARG A 114 0.93 17.42 -23.81
N ALA A 115 0.20 18.06 -24.71
CA ALA A 115 -0.82 19.02 -24.39
C ALA A 115 -2.01 18.28 -23.79
N PHE A 116 -2.46 18.77 -22.64
CA PHE A 116 -3.67 18.33 -21.97
C PHE A 116 -4.60 19.52 -21.87
N LYS A 117 -5.90 19.26 -22.02
CA LYS A 117 -6.93 20.25 -21.73
C LYS A 117 -7.49 19.97 -20.34
N VAL A 118 -7.39 20.96 -19.46
CA VAL A 118 -7.94 20.92 -18.10
C VAL A 118 -9.17 21.81 -18.06
N LYS A 119 -10.35 21.22 -17.90
CA LYS A 119 -11.62 21.96 -17.75
C LYS A 119 -12.08 21.90 -16.31
N ILE A 120 -12.33 23.05 -15.70
CA ILE A 120 -12.81 23.16 -14.32
C ILE A 120 -14.18 23.83 -14.35
N LYS A 121 -15.19 23.21 -13.73
CA LYS A 121 -16.57 23.73 -13.68
C LYS A 121 -17.13 23.65 -12.26
N LEU A 122 -17.71 24.74 -11.75
CA LEU A 122 -18.43 24.76 -10.48
C LEU A 122 -19.66 23.87 -10.57
N VAL A 123 -19.82 22.96 -9.61
CA VAL A 123 -20.94 22.00 -9.57
C VAL A 123 -21.75 22.09 -8.29
N ASN A 124 -21.14 22.51 -7.18
CA ASN A 124 -21.84 22.61 -5.90
C ASN A 124 -21.17 23.60 -4.93
N LYS A 125 -21.91 24.05 -3.92
CA LYS A 125 -21.41 24.79 -2.76
C LYS A 125 -21.78 24.02 -1.49
N ILE A 126 -20.78 23.53 -0.78
CA ILE A 126 -20.95 22.72 0.42
C ILE A 126 -21.20 23.65 1.61
N ASN A 127 -22.36 23.49 2.24
CA ASN A 127 -22.73 24.25 3.42
C ASN A 127 -22.02 23.70 4.67
N MET A 128 -21.04 24.43 5.20
CA MET A 128 -20.27 23.98 6.37
C MET A 128 -21.06 24.10 7.69
N GLU A 129 -22.01 25.03 7.77
CA GLU A 129 -22.91 25.18 8.92
C GLU A 129 -23.76 23.92 9.15
N GLU A 130 -24.17 23.24 8.07
CA GLU A 130 -24.90 21.97 8.19
C GLU A 130 -24.02 20.86 8.78
N LEU A 131 -22.73 20.82 8.42
CA LEU A 131 -21.77 19.89 9.02
C LEU A 131 -21.58 20.20 10.51
N HIS A 132 -21.46 21.47 10.90
CA HIS A 132 -21.37 21.87 12.30
C HIS A 132 -22.59 21.40 13.11
N ARG A 133 -23.81 21.68 12.62
CA ARG A 133 -25.05 21.22 13.26
C ARG A 133 -25.15 19.70 13.36
N PHE A 134 -24.70 18.98 12.34
CA PHE A 134 -24.65 17.51 12.36
C PHE A 134 -23.72 16.98 13.47
N LEU A 135 -22.54 17.58 13.63
CA LEU A 135 -21.59 17.20 14.69
C LEU A 135 -22.17 17.48 16.07
N GLU A 136 -22.94 18.55 16.23
CA GLU A 136 -23.67 18.87 17.47
C GLU A 136 -24.88 17.94 17.73
N GLY A 137 -25.24 17.08 16.78
CA GLY A 137 -26.42 16.22 16.88
C GLY A 137 -27.74 16.93 16.61
N LYS A 138 -27.70 18.13 16.01
CA LYS A 138 -28.86 18.95 15.65
C LYS A 138 -29.35 18.72 14.20
N GLY A 139 -28.84 17.71 13.52
CA GLY A 139 -29.21 17.36 12.14
C GLY A 139 -29.02 15.88 11.82
N SER A 140 -29.72 15.39 10.81
CA SER A 140 -29.52 14.07 10.23
C SER A 140 -28.42 14.09 9.18
N ILE A 141 -27.94 12.91 8.78
CA ILE A 141 -26.97 12.80 7.69
C ILE A 141 -27.61 13.25 6.37
N SER A 142 -26.86 14.02 5.57
CA SER A 142 -27.31 14.52 4.27
C SER A 142 -26.20 14.36 3.20
N PRO A 143 -26.54 14.45 1.90
CA PRO A 143 -25.54 14.47 0.83
C PRO A 143 -24.53 15.61 0.95
N ASN A 144 -24.94 16.77 1.48
CA ASN A 144 -24.05 17.91 1.73
C ASN A 144 -23.01 17.57 2.80
N ILE A 145 -23.44 16.98 3.92
CA ILE A 145 -22.54 16.53 5.01
C ILE A 145 -21.53 15.49 4.51
N LEU A 146 -22.00 14.50 3.74
CA LEU A 146 -21.13 13.46 3.17
C LEU A 146 -20.08 14.06 2.21
N THR A 147 -20.49 15.01 1.37
CA THR A 147 -19.60 15.74 0.47
C THR A 147 -18.60 16.60 1.25
N GLY A 148 -19.03 17.26 2.33
CA GLY A 148 -18.15 18.01 3.23
C GLY A 148 -17.09 17.13 3.90
N ILE A 149 -17.47 15.96 4.42
CA ILE A 149 -16.51 14.99 4.99
C ILE A 149 -15.51 14.52 3.91
N MET A 150 -15.98 14.28 2.70
CA MET A 150 -15.13 13.90 1.57
C MET A 150 -14.17 15.03 1.17
N ALA A 151 -14.62 16.29 1.15
CA ALA A 151 -13.77 17.45 0.88
C ALA A 151 -12.65 17.58 1.91
N LEU A 152 -12.96 17.40 3.21
CA LEU A 152 -11.97 17.39 4.29
C LEU A 152 -10.99 16.20 4.17
N ASP A 153 -11.48 15.02 3.78
CA ASP A 153 -10.64 13.83 3.55
C ASP A 153 -9.69 14.01 2.36
N ILE A 154 -10.11 14.75 1.33
CA ILE A 154 -9.25 15.11 0.18
C ILE A 154 -8.26 16.20 0.56
N LEU A 155 -8.68 17.20 1.33
CA LEU A 155 -7.85 18.31 1.81
C LEU A 155 -6.60 17.82 2.55
N ILE A 156 -6.76 16.96 3.57
CA ILE A 156 -5.63 16.42 4.35
C ILE A 156 -4.70 15.55 3.49
N ARG A 157 -5.23 14.92 2.43
CA ARG A 157 -4.47 14.02 1.55
C ARG A 157 -3.84 14.72 0.35
N HIS A 158 -4.25 15.94 0.01
CA HIS A 158 -3.87 16.60 -1.23
C HIS A 158 -2.35 16.74 -1.35
N LYS A 159 -1.71 17.52 -0.48
CA LYS A 159 -0.26 17.75 -0.52
C LYS A 159 0.57 16.45 -0.42
N PRO A 160 0.33 15.53 0.54
CA PRO A 160 1.04 14.25 0.57
C PRO A 160 0.89 13.44 -0.72
N SER A 161 -0.26 13.53 -1.38
CA SER A 161 -0.50 12.82 -2.64
C SER A 161 0.23 13.40 -3.85
N MET A 162 0.71 14.64 -3.75
CA MET A 162 1.48 15.32 -4.79
C MET A 162 2.99 15.11 -4.62
N GLU A 163 3.43 14.77 -3.41
CA GLU A 163 4.84 14.66 -3.02
C GLU A 163 5.31 13.20 -2.89
N HIS A 164 4.41 12.28 -2.55
CA HIS A 164 4.75 10.90 -2.22
C HIS A 164 4.03 9.87 -3.08
N ALA A 165 4.51 8.63 -3.02
CA ALA A 165 3.83 7.51 -3.64
C ALA A 165 2.53 7.21 -2.87
N THR A 166 1.39 7.21 -3.56
CA THR A 166 0.08 6.98 -2.93
C THR A 166 -0.56 5.66 -3.32
N VAL A 167 -1.16 4.98 -2.35
CA VAL A 167 -2.02 3.81 -2.58
C VAL A 167 -3.27 3.95 -1.71
N GLY A 168 -4.43 4.10 -2.36
CA GLY A 168 -5.69 4.29 -1.66
C GLY A 168 -5.66 5.57 -0.81
N ARG A 169 -5.79 5.40 0.52
CA ARG A 169 -5.75 6.50 1.51
C ARG A 169 -4.40 6.61 2.23
N SER A 170 -3.40 5.85 1.79
CA SER A 170 -2.06 5.88 2.35
C SER A 170 -1.07 6.51 1.38
N PHE A 171 -0.10 7.24 1.91
CA PHE A 171 1.09 7.64 1.18
C PHE A 171 2.32 6.96 1.80
N PHE A 172 3.37 6.76 1.01
CA PHE A 172 4.53 5.96 1.37
C PHE A 172 5.82 6.74 1.14
N THR A 173 6.74 6.62 2.08
CA THR A 173 8.04 7.30 2.06
C THR A 173 9.16 6.28 1.98
N LYS A 174 10.19 6.58 1.20
CA LYS A 174 11.42 5.77 1.16
C LYS A 174 12.20 5.85 2.48
N GLN A 175 12.03 6.93 3.24
CA GLN A 175 12.71 7.09 4.52
C GLN A 175 12.35 5.95 5.47
N GLY A 176 13.38 5.25 5.96
CA GLY A 176 13.20 4.05 6.80
C GLY A 176 12.79 2.79 6.04
N SER A 177 12.92 2.76 4.70
CA SER A 177 12.71 1.55 3.92
C SER A 177 13.68 0.45 4.36
N ARG A 178 13.25 -0.81 4.20
CA ARG A 178 14.10 -1.97 4.48
C ARG A 178 14.08 -2.94 3.30
N PRO A 179 15.23 -3.49 2.90
CA PRO A 179 15.28 -4.49 1.85
C PRO A 179 14.50 -5.74 2.29
N LEU A 180 13.78 -6.32 1.33
CA LEU A 180 13.21 -7.65 1.37
C LEU A 180 14.03 -8.53 0.41
N ASN A 181 13.86 -9.86 0.50
CA ASN A 181 14.48 -10.75 -0.48
C ASN A 181 14.01 -10.44 -1.92
N GLY A 182 14.89 -10.59 -2.91
CA GLY A 182 14.51 -10.59 -4.33
C GLY A 182 14.46 -9.22 -5.04
N GLY A 183 15.20 -8.22 -4.55
CA GLY A 183 15.26 -6.89 -5.19
C GLY A 183 14.01 -6.04 -4.95
N VAL A 184 13.37 -6.26 -3.80
CA VAL A 184 12.17 -5.58 -3.35
C VAL A 184 12.49 -5.00 -1.98
N GLU A 185 11.89 -3.87 -1.62
CA GLU A 185 11.99 -3.27 -0.30
C GLU A 185 10.61 -2.92 0.23
N VAL A 186 10.46 -2.89 1.55
CA VAL A 186 9.26 -2.39 2.22
C VAL A 186 9.42 -0.90 2.51
N TRP A 187 8.42 -0.11 2.13
CA TRP A 187 8.32 1.29 2.51
C TRP A 187 7.26 1.43 3.60
N GLN A 188 7.56 2.25 4.61
CA GLN A 188 6.55 2.69 5.57
C GLN A 188 5.66 3.75 4.92
N GLY A 189 4.39 3.73 5.28
CA GLY A 189 3.43 4.73 4.88
C GLY A 189 2.50 5.10 6.01
N TYR A 190 1.65 6.09 5.73
CA TYR A 190 0.70 6.62 6.70
C TYR A 190 -0.68 6.72 6.05
N TYR A 191 -1.63 6.00 6.63
CA TYR A 191 -3.05 6.10 6.34
C TYR A 191 -3.60 7.38 6.96
N GLN A 192 -4.50 8.05 6.25
CA GLN A 192 -5.23 9.21 6.76
C GLN A 192 -6.71 9.10 6.41
N SER A 193 -7.59 9.48 7.33
CA SER A 193 -8.99 9.76 7.00
C SER A 193 -9.65 10.78 7.92
N ALA A 194 -10.47 11.66 7.36
CA ALA A 194 -11.33 12.55 8.14
C ALA A 194 -12.60 11.81 8.57
N ARG A 195 -12.96 11.88 9.86
CA ARG A 195 -14.08 11.13 10.45
C ARG A 195 -14.92 12.02 11.36
N PRO A 196 -16.26 12.04 11.19
CA PRO A 196 -17.14 12.69 12.16
C PRO A 196 -17.22 11.87 13.43
N THR A 197 -17.22 12.56 14.56
CA THR A 197 -17.52 12.03 15.89
C THR A 197 -18.51 12.97 16.59
N PRO A 198 -19.16 12.56 17.69
CA PRO A 198 -19.99 13.49 18.45
C PRO A 198 -19.20 14.76 18.81
N LYS A 199 -19.75 15.91 18.46
CA LYS A 199 -19.24 17.28 18.65
C LYS A 199 -18.02 17.68 17.82
N LYS A 200 -17.24 16.75 17.25
CA LYS A 200 -15.95 17.07 16.62
C LYS A 200 -15.68 16.26 15.37
N MET A 201 -14.97 16.85 14.43
CA MET A 201 -14.25 16.09 13.40
C MET A 201 -12.91 15.61 13.95
N MET A 202 -12.51 14.42 13.53
CA MET A 202 -11.24 13.82 13.90
C MET A 202 -10.50 13.32 12.66
N ILE A 203 -9.18 13.43 12.68
CA ILE A 203 -8.32 12.82 11.67
C ILE A 203 -7.77 11.52 12.22
N ASN A 204 -8.14 10.40 11.61
CA ASN A 204 -7.53 9.12 11.93
C ASN A 204 -6.24 8.96 11.13
N VAL A 205 -5.12 8.73 11.83
CA VAL A 205 -3.81 8.47 11.21
C VAL A 205 -3.29 7.12 11.70
N ASP A 206 -2.85 6.27 10.80
CA ASP A 206 -2.26 4.97 11.16
C ASP A 206 -1.06 4.64 10.26
N LEU A 207 -0.21 3.73 10.73
CA LEU A 207 0.88 3.21 9.91
C LEU A 207 0.35 2.23 8.87
N SER A 208 0.96 2.28 7.69
CA SER A 208 0.80 1.32 6.62
C SER A 208 2.18 0.87 6.16
N ALA A 209 2.25 -0.24 5.43
CA ALA A 209 3.49 -0.68 4.78
C ALA A 209 3.15 -1.37 3.47
N THR A 210 3.96 -1.15 2.44
CA THR A 210 3.81 -1.85 1.17
C THR A 210 5.15 -2.02 0.48
N ALA A 211 5.22 -2.96 -0.45
CA ALA A 211 6.44 -3.32 -1.14
C ALA A 211 6.66 -2.45 -2.38
N PHE A 212 7.92 -2.08 -2.62
CA PHE A 212 8.42 -1.34 -3.77
C PHE A 212 9.62 -2.07 -4.36
N TYR A 213 9.86 -1.90 -5.66
CA TYR A 213 11.12 -2.33 -6.26
C TYR A 213 12.26 -1.46 -5.74
N GLU A 214 13.39 -2.09 -5.40
CA GLU A 214 14.61 -1.35 -5.08
C GLU A 214 15.09 -0.54 -6.30
N GLY A 215 15.57 0.67 -6.07
CA GLY A 215 16.25 1.45 -7.11
C GLY A 215 17.67 0.98 -7.38
N GLY A 216 18.25 1.44 -8.49
CA GLY A 216 19.66 1.23 -8.81
C GLY A 216 19.92 0.14 -9.84
N SER A 217 21.10 -0.48 -9.83
CA SER A 217 21.55 -1.39 -10.90
C SER A 217 20.58 -2.54 -11.17
N LEU A 218 20.13 -2.66 -12.43
CA LEU A 218 19.28 -3.78 -12.86
C LEU A 218 20.01 -5.12 -12.72
N VAL A 219 21.32 -5.17 -12.97
CA VAL A 219 22.13 -6.39 -12.82
C VAL A 219 22.11 -6.87 -11.36
N GLN A 220 22.29 -5.96 -10.41
CA GLN A 220 22.24 -6.31 -8.98
C GLN A 220 20.84 -6.76 -8.56
N MET A 221 19.78 -6.16 -9.11
CA MET A 221 18.42 -6.64 -8.91
C MET A 221 18.23 -8.08 -9.43
N VAL A 222 18.79 -8.41 -10.61
CA VAL A 222 18.73 -9.76 -11.19
C VAL A 222 19.45 -10.79 -10.30
N VAL A 223 20.62 -10.45 -9.75
CA VAL A 223 21.35 -11.29 -8.77
C VAL A 223 20.43 -11.62 -7.58
N LYS A 224 19.78 -10.60 -7.00
CA LYS A 224 18.86 -10.76 -5.88
C LYS A 224 17.63 -11.60 -6.25
N MET A 225 17.01 -11.35 -7.42
CA MET A 225 15.81 -12.07 -7.90
C MET A 225 16.04 -13.57 -8.13
N LEU A 226 17.25 -13.94 -8.56
CA LEU A 226 17.66 -15.33 -8.74
C LEU A 226 18.32 -15.95 -7.50
N ASN A 227 18.38 -15.21 -6.39
CA ASN A 227 19.01 -15.64 -5.14
C ASN A 227 20.47 -16.12 -5.36
N LYS A 228 21.22 -15.38 -6.18
CA LYS A 228 22.64 -15.60 -6.44
C LYS A 228 23.51 -14.74 -5.52
N ARG A 229 24.79 -15.08 -5.39
CA ARG A 229 25.73 -14.36 -4.52
C ARG A 229 26.40 -13.21 -5.26
N SER A 230 26.70 -13.39 -6.54
CA SER A 230 27.37 -12.38 -7.36
C SER A 230 26.87 -12.37 -8.81
N VAL A 231 27.36 -11.42 -9.60
CA VAL A 231 27.08 -11.34 -11.05
C VAL A 231 27.72 -12.50 -11.81
N ASP A 232 28.85 -13.05 -11.34
CA ASP A 232 29.51 -14.18 -12.00
C ASP A 232 28.67 -15.46 -11.97
N ASP A 233 27.84 -15.65 -10.94
CA ASP A 233 26.87 -16.74 -10.87
C ASP A 233 25.82 -16.67 -12.00
N LEU A 234 25.68 -15.52 -12.65
CA LEU A 234 24.75 -15.31 -13.77
C LEU A 234 25.33 -15.76 -15.13
N ARG A 235 26.59 -16.21 -15.20
CA ARG A 235 27.15 -16.80 -16.42
C ARG A 235 26.42 -18.07 -16.85
N ARG A 236 25.73 -18.74 -15.92
CA ARG A 236 24.95 -19.97 -16.15
C ARG A 236 23.45 -19.76 -15.88
N ILE A 237 22.85 -18.74 -16.51
CA ILE A 237 21.39 -18.56 -16.48
C ILE A 237 20.74 -19.60 -17.40
N HIS A 238 19.91 -20.47 -16.83
CA HIS A 238 19.10 -21.43 -17.60
C HIS A 238 17.86 -20.74 -18.17
N ASP A 239 17.25 -21.31 -19.21
CA ASP A 239 16.03 -20.75 -19.82
C ASP A 239 14.87 -20.58 -18.84
N ARG A 240 14.79 -21.45 -17.82
CA ARG A 240 13.83 -21.32 -16.71
C ARG A 240 14.03 -20.02 -15.93
N ASP A 241 15.29 -19.67 -15.62
CA ASP A 241 15.64 -18.47 -14.89
C ASP A 241 15.39 -17.23 -15.76
N ARG A 242 15.76 -17.28 -17.05
CA ARG A 242 15.46 -16.22 -18.03
C ARG A 242 13.95 -15.94 -18.11
N THR A 243 13.13 -16.98 -18.22
CA THR A 243 11.67 -16.86 -18.29
C THR A 243 11.09 -16.30 -17.00
N LYS A 244 11.63 -16.70 -15.84
CA LYS A 244 11.25 -16.14 -14.53
C LYS A 244 11.61 -14.65 -14.45
N LEU A 245 12.80 -14.26 -14.90
CA LEU A 245 13.25 -12.87 -14.94
C LEU A 245 12.39 -12.03 -15.89
N GLU A 246 12.10 -12.51 -17.10
CA GLU A 246 11.26 -11.81 -18.06
C GLU A 246 9.88 -11.54 -17.47
N LYS A 247 9.24 -12.56 -16.91
CA LYS A 247 7.96 -12.41 -16.20
C LYS A 247 8.06 -11.39 -15.07
N SER A 248 9.20 -11.34 -14.37
CA SER A 248 9.42 -10.49 -13.21
C SER A 248 9.74 -9.03 -13.55
N LEU A 249 10.49 -8.78 -14.63
CA LEU A 249 10.95 -7.46 -15.05
C LEU A 249 9.98 -6.78 -16.02
N LYS A 250 9.06 -7.53 -16.64
CA LYS A 250 8.04 -6.96 -17.53
C LYS A 250 7.29 -5.81 -16.87
N ASN A 251 7.16 -4.71 -17.59
CA ASN A 251 6.56 -3.42 -17.20
C ASN A 251 7.35 -2.58 -16.18
N LEU A 252 8.47 -3.08 -15.64
CA LEU A 252 9.34 -2.30 -14.76
C LEU A 252 9.95 -1.14 -15.55
N LYS A 253 9.99 0.04 -14.94
CA LYS A 253 10.62 1.21 -15.54
C LYS A 253 12.10 1.27 -15.15
N VAL A 254 12.94 1.52 -16.13
CA VAL A 254 14.39 1.71 -15.99
C VAL A 254 14.82 3.01 -16.66
N TYR A 255 15.98 3.53 -16.30
CA TYR A 255 16.68 4.58 -17.04
C TYR A 255 18.07 4.09 -17.43
N VAL A 256 18.68 4.76 -18.42
CA VAL A 256 19.98 4.34 -18.96
C VAL A 256 21.09 5.27 -18.51
N THR A 257 22.29 4.71 -18.31
CA THR A 257 23.45 5.45 -17.78
C THR A 257 24.49 5.84 -18.83
N HIS A 258 24.39 5.32 -20.06
CA HIS A 258 25.43 5.46 -21.10
C HIS A 258 25.39 6.76 -21.92
N ARG A 259 24.40 7.66 -21.71
CA ARG A 259 24.19 8.87 -22.54
C ARG A 259 24.17 10.16 -21.71
N GLY A 260 24.93 10.21 -20.62
CA GLY A 260 25.01 11.38 -19.72
C GLY A 260 23.76 11.61 -18.86
N GLU A 261 23.77 12.70 -18.08
CA GLU A 261 22.75 12.98 -17.05
C GLU A 261 21.33 13.14 -17.62
N ASN A 262 21.17 13.74 -18.79
CA ASN A 262 19.85 13.94 -19.41
C ASN A 262 19.19 12.60 -19.77
N ALA A 263 19.96 11.57 -20.12
CA ALA A 263 19.40 10.25 -20.40
C ALA A 263 19.00 9.47 -19.15
N SER A 264 19.52 9.84 -17.97
CA SER A 264 19.08 9.29 -16.68
C SER A 264 17.68 9.76 -16.30
N LYS A 265 17.20 10.88 -16.86
CA LYS A 265 15.82 11.37 -16.69
C LYS A 265 14.82 10.53 -17.50
N ARG A 266 15.27 9.88 -18.59
CA ARG A 266 14.44 9.06 -19.47
C ARG A 266 13.99 7.77 -18.80
N ARG A 267 12.67 7.63 -18.59
CA ARG A 267 12.06 6.39 -18.07
C ARG A 267 11.58 5.49 -19.21
N LEU A 268 12.26 4.37 -19.38
CA LEU A 268 11.92 3.31 -20.34
C LEU A 268 11.19 2.17 -19.64
N ARG A 269 10.25 1.51 -20.32
CA ARG A 269 9.53 0.35 -19.78
C ARG A 269 10.06 -0.93 -20.43
N ILE A 270 10.45 -1.90 -19.61
CA ILE A 270 10.86 -3.23 -20.08
C ILE A 270 9.65 -3.98 -20.63
N THR A 271 9.76 -4.50 -21.84
CA THR A 271 8.71 -5.32 -22.49
C THR A 271 9.01 -6.80 -22.41
N LYS A 272 10.27 -7.20 -22.68
CA LYS A 272 10.77 -8.57 -22.60
C LYS A 272 12.29 -8.60 -22.43
N LEU A 273 12.86 -9.79 -22.31
CA LEU A 273 14.30 -10.03 -22.40
C LEU A 273 14.63 -10.68 -23.74
N THR A 274 15.85 -10.51 -24.23
CA THR A 274 16.33 -11.29 -25.38
C THR A 274 16.53 -12.76 -24.99
N ASN A 275 16.47 -13.65 -25.99
CA ASN A 275 16.77 -15.07 -25.80
C ASN A 275 18.28 -15.35 -25.86
N THR A 276 19.05 -14.45 -26.48
CA THR A 276 20.50 -14.54 -26.62
C THR A 276 21.21 -13.48 -25.76
N PRO A 277 22.48 -13.72 -25.40
CA PRO A 277 23.34 -12.72 -24.75
C PRO A 277 23.51 -11.43 -25.56
N ALA A 278 23.97 -10.36 -24.93
CA ALA A 278 24.30 -9.11 -25.61
C ALA A 278 25.37 -9.28 -26.70
N SER A 279 26.35 -10.18 -26.51
CA SER A 279 27.36 -10.52 -27.53
C SER A 279 26.80 -11.21 -28.78
N ASN A 280 25.59 -11.78 -28.70
CA ASN A 280 25.01 -12.58 -29.78
C ASN A 280 23.66 -12.02 -30.26
N THR A 281 23.10 -11.03 -29.56
CA THR A 281 21.89 -10.33 -29.99
C THR A 281 22.28 -9.37 -31.11
N LYS A 282 21.84 -9.65 -32.34
CA LYS A 282 22.11 -8.81 -33.51
C LYS A 282 20.91 -7.92 -33.85
N PHE A 283 21.21 -6.76 -34.42
CA PHE A 283 20.23 -5.83 -34.96
C PHE A 283 20.86 -5.04 -36.10
N GLU A 284 20.00 -4.47 -36.95
CA GLU A 284 20.45 -3.73 -38.12
C GLU A 284 20.76 -2.27 -37.76
N VAL A 285 21.94 -1.79 -38.14
CA VAL A 285 22.35 -0.39 -38.08
C VAL A 285 22.92 -0.02 -39.44
N ASN A 286 22.30 0.94 -40.13
CA ASN A 286 22.73 1.42 -41.46
C ASN A 286 22.91 0.27 -42.49
N GLY A 287 21.99 -0.70 -42.51
CA GLY A 287 22.05 -1.85 -43.43
C GLY A 287 23.03 -2.96 -43.04
N GLN A 288 23.77 -2.81 -41.94
CA GLN A 288 24.70 -3.82 -41.44
C GLN A 288 24.19 -4.49 -40.16
N GLN A 289 24.34 -5.81 -40.08
CA GLN A 289 24.03 -6.59 -38.88
C GLN A 289 25.20 -6.51 -37.90
N ILE A 290 24.96 -5.89 -36.74
CA ILE A 290 25.94 -5.74 -35.67
C ILE A 290 25.36 -6.30 -34.36
N ASP A 291 26.17 -6.94 -33.54
CA ASP A 291 25.73 -7.36 -32.20
C ASP A 291 25.72 -6.19 -31.22
N VAL A 292 24.91 -6.32 -30.15
CA VAL A 292 24.73 -5.26 -29.17
C VAL A 292 26.04 -4.91 -28.46
N ALA A 293 26.90 -5.88 -28.14
CA ALA A 293 28.16 -5.59 -27.46
C ALA A 293 29.12 -4.77 -28.34
N THR A 294 29.27 -5.16 -29.61
CA THR A 294 30.11 -4.45 -30.59
C THR A 294 29.55 -3.06 -30.89
N TYR A 295 28.23 -2.91 -31.03
CA TYR A 295 27.60 -1.60 -31.22
C TYR A 295 27.88 -0.64 -30.06
N PHE A 296 27.77 -1.11 -28.82
CA PHE A 296 28.00 -0.28 -27.63
C PHE A 296 29.47 0.14 -27.49
N PHE A 297 30.40 -0.74 -27.87
CA PHE A 297 31.82 -0.41 -27.94
C PHE A 297 32.08 0.66 -29.02
N ASN A 298 31.64 0.43 -30.25
CA ASN A 298 31.92 1.32 -31.38
C ASN A 298 31.25 2.70 -31.24
N THR A 299 30.02 2.74 -30.70
CA THR A 299 29.21 3.97 -30.68
C THR A 299 29.43 4.80 -29.42
N TYR A 300 29.61 4.15 -28.26
CA TYR A 300 29.68 4.84 -26.96
C TYR A 300 31.02 4.65 -26.24
N ASN A 301 31.99 3.97 -26.86
CA ASN A 301 33.25 3.56 -26.22
C ASN A 301 33.00 2.82 -24.88
N LYS A 302 31.97 1.98 -24.85
CA LYS A 302 31.56 1.20 -23.67
C LYS A 302 31.82 -0.28 -23.91
N ARG A 303 32.93 -0.79 -23.36
CA ARG A 303 33.19 -2.23 -23.31
C ARG A 303 32.30 -2.86 -22.23
N LEU A 304 31.40 -3.74 -22.64
CA LEU A 304 30.49 -4.39 -21.71
C LEU A 304 31.26 -5.33 -20.77
N GLN A 305 30.97 -5.27 -19.47
CA GLN A 305 31.56 -6.17 -18.47
C GLN A 305 30.83 -7.52 -18.42
N TYR A 306 29.53 -7.50 -18.70
CA TYR A 306 28.65 -8.67 -18.65
C TYR A 306 27.97 -8.94 -20.00
N PRO A 307 28.73 -9.10 -21.10
CA PRO A 307 28.16 -9.31 -22.44
C PRO A 307 27.42 -10.65 -22.57
N PHE A 308 27.64 -11.57 -21.63
CA PHE A 308 26.96 -12.86 -21.52
C PHE A 308 25.52 -12.75 -21.01
N LEU A 309 25.11 -11.61 -20.44
CA LEU A 309 23.73 -11.39 -19.99
C LEU A 309 22.82 -11.05 -21.17
N PRO A 310 21.53 -11.42 -21.10
CA PRO A 310 20.54 -10.99 -22.09
C PRO A 310 20.30 -9.47 -22.01
N CYS A 311 19.82 -8.89 -23.10
CA CYS A 311 19.41 -7.48 -23.16
C CYS A 311 17.97 -7.30 -22.67
N VAL A 312 17.68 -6.15 -22.09
CA VAL A 312 16.28 -5.70 -21.94
C VAL A 312 15.80 -5.12 -23.26
N VAL A 313 14.57 -5.49 -23.63
CA VAL A 313 13.87 -4.93 -24.78
C VAL A 313 12.90 -3.87 -24.27
N VAL A 314 12.98 -2.66 -24.80
CA VAL A 314 12.09 -1.55 -24.39
C VAL A 314 11.07 -1.17 -25.47
N ARG A 315 11.40 -1.47 -26.74
CA ARG A 315 10.55 -1.31 -27.94
C ARG A 315 10.99 -2.35 -28.98
N LYS A 316 10.25 -2.46 -30.09
CA LYS A 316 10.69 -3.28 -31.22
C LYS A 316 12.10 -2.85 -31.63
N GLU A 317 13.01 -3.82 -31.73
CA GLU A 317 14.42 -3.64 -32.14
C GLU A 317 15.25 -2.65 -31.30
N THR A 318 14.80 -2.30 -30.09
CA THR A 318 15.60 -1.50 -29.15
C THR A 318 16.10 -2.38 -28.00
N TYR A 319 17.36 -2.78 -28.09
CA TYR A 319 18.03 -3.66 -27.13
C TYR A 319 18.98 -2.84 -26.25
N LEU A 320 18.90 -3.04 -24.93
CA LEU A 320 19.79 -2.40 -23.98
C LEU A 320 20.45 -3.47 -23.11
N PRO A 321 21.80 -3.50 -23.00
CA PRO A 321 22.47 -4.35 -22.03
C PRO A 321 21.95 -4.08 -20.60
N MET A 322 21.81 -5.12 -19.79
CA MET A 322 21.32 -4.96 -18.41
C MET A 322 22.23 -4.04 -17.58
N GLU A 323 23.54 -4.05 -17.84
CA GLU A 323 24.55 -3.29 -17.10
C GLU A 323 24.45 -1.76 -17.24
N ILE A 324 23.81 -1.28 -18.31
CA ILE A 324 23.59 0.15 -18.52
C ILE A 324 22.21 0.62 -18.03
N CYS A 325 21.44 -0.27 -17.40
CA CYS A 325 20.07 0.00 -16.95
C CYS A 325 20.00 0.09 -15.42
N ASN A 326 19.39 1.16 -14.92
CA ASN A 326 19.03 1.30 -13.51
C ASN A 326 17.51 1.30 -13.34
N VAL A 327 17.02 0.62 -12.31
CA VAL A 327 15.61 0.59 -11.92
C VAL A 327 15.20 1.93 -11.32
N VAL A 328 14.08 2.47 -11.80
CA VAL A 328 13.50 3.72 -11.29
C VAL A 328 12.92 3.48 -9.90
N GLU A 329 13.24 4.35 -8.95
CA GLU A 329 12.73 4.29 -7.58
C GLU A 329 11.23 4.59 -7.47
N GLY A 330 10.62 4.17 -6.36
CA GLY A 330 9.21 4.45 -6.05
C GLY A 330 8.20 3.68 -6.90
N GLN A 331 8.64 2.60 -7.57
CA GLN A 331 7.75 1.70 -8.30
C GLN A 331 7.18 0.65 -7.36
N ARG A 332 5.87 0.68 -7.12
CA ARG A 332 5.21 -0.29 -6.25
C ARG A 332 5.30 -1.71 -6.81
N TYR A 333 5.61 -2.66 -5.94
CA TYR A 333 5.60 -4.09 -6.24
C TYR A 333 4.16 -4.62 -6.10
N MET A 334 3.52 -4.91 -7.24
CA MET A 334 2.09 -5.29 -7.28
C MET A 334 1.85 -6.81 -7.23
N ARG A 335 2.90 -7.63 -7.35
CA ARG A 335 2.76 -9.09 -7.32
C ARG A 335 2.65 -9.59 -5.89
N LYS A 336 2.11 -10.81 -5.72
CA LYS A 336 2.10 -11.50 -4.43
C LYS A 336 3.55 -11.67 -3.95
N LEU A 337 3.79 -11.32 -2.68
CA LEU A 337 5.06 -11.61 -2.02
C LEU A 337 5.20 -13.12 -1.81
N ASN A 338 6.41 -13.64 -1.97
CA ASN A 338 6.69 -15.03 -1.59
C ASN A 338 6.72 -15.18 -0.05
N GLU A 339 6.84 -16.41 0.44
CA GLU A 339 6.82 -16.72 1.88
C GLU A 339 7.90 -15.98 2.66
N ARG A 340 9.14 -15.95 2.15
CA ARG A 340 10.26 -15.24 2.77
C ARG A 340 10.04 -13.73 2.83
N GLN A 341 9.62 -13.13 1.72
CA GLN A 341 9.26 -11.71 1.63
C GLN A 341 8.09 -11.37 2.57
N THR A 342 7.12 -12.27 2.71
CA THR A 342 5.98 -12.11 3.62
C THR A 342 6.41 -12.15 5.07
N ALA A 343 7.28 -13.09 5.44
CA ALA A 343 7.86 -13.16 6.79
C ALA A 343 8.65 -11.89 7.14
N ASP A 344 9.49 -11.41 6.21
CA ASP A 344 10.25 -10.16 6.39
C ASP A 344 9.32 -8.92 6.51
N MET A 345 8.24 -8.87 5.72
CA MET A 345 7.20 -7.84 5.81
C MET A 345 6.47 -7.87 7.16
N ILE A 346 6.12 -9.06 7.66
CA ILE A 346 5.49 -9.22 8.98
C ILE A 346 6.45 -8.75 10.06
N LYS A 347 7.73 -9.14 9.99
CA LYS A 347 8.75 -8.70 10.95
C LYS A 347 8.92 -7.18 10.96
N PHE A 348 8.80 -6.52 9.80
CA PHE A 348 8.87 -5.06 9.71
C PHE A 348 7.64 -4.35 10.33
N THR A 349 6.45 -4.92 10.11
CA THR A 349 5.17 -4.32 10.49
C THR A 349 4.71 -4.68 11.91
N CYS A 350 5.15 -5.81 12.44
CA CYS A 350 4.82 -6.27 13.80
C CYS A 350 5.53 -5.39 14.82
N GLN A 351 4.76 -4.48 15.43
CA GLN A 351 5.27 -3.50 16.38
C GLN A 351 4.42 -3.47 17.65
N PRO A 352 5.04 -3.43 18.83
CA PRO A 352 4.33 -3.18 20.08
C PRO A 352 3.52 -1.88 20.04
N PRO A 353 2.36 -1.80 20.74
CA PRO A 353 1.47 -0.63 20.66
C PRO A 353 2.13 0.71 21.01
N ASN A 354 3.04 0.74 21.98
CA ASN A 354 3.78 1.95 22.35
C ASN A 354 4.72 2.43 21.23
N ALA A 355 5.49 1.52 20.64
CA ALA A 355 6.37 1.82 19.52
C ALA A 355 5.57 2.29 18.29
N ARG A 356 4.43 1.64 18.01
CA ARG A 356 3.52 2.06 16.93
C ARG A 356 2.95 3.45 17.18
N ALA A 357 2.50 3.76 18.40
CA ALA A 357 1.98 5.08 18.73
C ALA A 357 3.02 6.20 18.55
N ASN A 358 4.27 5.94 18.97
CA ASN A 358 5.37 6.88 18.79
C ASN A 358 5.66 7.12 17.30
N LYS A 359 5.65 6.07 16.47
CA LYS A 359 5.82 6.20 15.02
C LYS A 359 4.67 6.94 14.33
N ILE A 360 3.42 6.75 14.78
CA ILE A 360 2.30 7.55 14.26
C ILE A 360 2.52 9.03 14.58
N SER A 361 2.98 9.33 15.79
CA SER A 361 3.26 10.70 16.22
C SER A 361 4.41 11.33 15.42
N GLN A 362 5.47 10.58 15.14
CA GLN A 362 6.55 11.00 14.22
C GLN A 362 6.03 11.20 12.79
N GLY A 363 5.09 10.35 12.34
CA GLY A 363 4.43 10.49 11.04
C GLY A 363 3.68 11.81 10.85
N LEU A 364 3.19 12.42 11.93
CA LEU A 364 2.57 13.75 11.86
C LEU A 364 3.56 14.85 11.49
N GLN A 365 4.85 14.70 11.82
CA GLN A 365 5.88 15.64 11.40
C GLN A 365 6.13 15.56 9.88
N ILE A 366 6.01 14.36 9.31
CA ILE A 366 6.09 14.15 7.85
C ILE A 366 4.86 14.72 7.15
N LEU A 367 3.68 14.58 7.78
CA LEU A 367 2.42 15.13 7.26
C LEU A 367 2.37 16.65 7.29
N ASP A 368 3.05 17.24 8.28
CA ASP A 368 3.22 18.67 8.47
C ASP A 368 1.93 19.49 8.29
N TYR A 369 0.84 19.03 8.94
CA TYR A 369 -0.47 19.68 8.84
C TYR A 369 -0.43 21.16 9.20
N ARG A 370 0.47 21.57 10.10
CA ARG A 370 0.56 22.96 10.56
C ARG A 370 1.10 23.89 9.47
N GLN A 371 2.07 23.45 8.67
CA GLN A 371 2.64 24.24 7.57
C GLN A 371 2.02 23.89 6.21
N ASN A 372 0.92 23.13 6.20
CA ASN A 372 0.20 22.82 4.98
C ASN A 372 -0.63 24.02 4.52
N GLU A 373 -0.11 24.76 3.52
CA GLU A 373 -0.74 25.96 2.95
C GLU A 373 -2.19 25.74 2.47
N TYR A 374 -2.51 24.55 1.96
CA TYR A 374 -3.87 24.20 1.55
C TYR A 374 -4.80 24.15 2.76
N MET A 375 -4.37 23.47 3.84
CA MET A 375 -5.15 23.39 5.08
C MET A 375 -5.34 24.76 5.74
N GLN A 376 -4.29 25.58 5.74
CA GLN A 376 -4.35 26.96 6.26
C GLN A 376 -5.39 27.81 5.51
N GLN A 377 -5.44 27.73 4.18
CA GLN A 377 -6.41 28.51 3.39
C GLN A 377 -7.87 28.08 3.64
N PHE A 378 -8.10 26.80 3.94
CA PHE A 378 -9.41 26.29 4.37
C PHE A 378 -9.73 26.60 5.84
N GLY A 379 -8.78 27.13 6.62
CA GLY A 379 -8.94 27.35 8.05
C GLY A 379 -8.92 26.06 8.88
N LEU A 380 -8.51 24.92 8.30
CA LEU A 380 -8.50 23.62 8.99
C LEU A 380 -7.28 23.52 9.93
N LYS A 381 -7.52 23.33 11.23
CA LYS A 381 -6.46 23.09 12.22
C LYS A 381 -6.64 21.73 12.89
N VAL A 382 -5.55 21.00 13.04
CA VAL A 382 -5.54 19.64 13.60
C VAL A 382 -4.54 19.58 14.76
N SER A 383 -4.94 18.98 15.87
CA SER A 383 -4.09 18.71 17.02
C SER A 383 -3.00 17.69 16.68
N THR A 384 -1.83 17.81 17.31
CA THR A 384 -0.76 16.82 17.21
C THR A 384 -0.86 15.72 18.27
N GLU A 385 -1.80 15.84 19.20
CA GLU A 385 -1.99 14.91 20.30
C GLU A 385 -3.03 13.84 19.98
N MET A 386 -2.70 12.59 20.29
CA MET A 386 -3.64 11.48 20.20
C MET A 386 -4.79 11.70 21.18
N ALA A 387 -6.02 11.49 20.72
CA ALA A 387 -7.21 11.59 21.54
C ALA A 387 -7.16 10.59 22.71
N VAL A 388 -7.38 11.10 23.92
CA VAL A 388 -7.55 10.27 25.11
C VAL A 388 -9.04 9.96 25.26
N VAL A 389 -9.38 8.68 25.19
CA VAL A 389 -10.76 8.19 25.25
C VAL A 389 -10.96 7.42 26.56
N GLN A 390 -12.09 7.68 27.22
CA GLN A 390 -12.53 6.90 28.35
C GLN A 390 -13.16 5.59 27.86
N ALA A 391 -12.45 4.49 28.06
CA ALA A 391 -12.88 3.15 27.71
C ALA A 391 -13.29 2.34 28.94
N ARG A 392 -13.82 1.14 28.73
CA ARG A 392 -14.24 0.19 29.77
C ARG A 392 -13.76 -1.21 29.43
N VAL A 393 -13.18 -1.91 30.41
CA VAL A 393 -12.90 -3.35 30.33
C VAL A 393 -14.12 -4.08 30.87
N LEU A 394 -14.85 -4.75 29.98
CA LEU A 394 -16.02 -5.54 30.37
C LEU A 394 -15.59 -6.77 31.20
N PRO A 395 -16.41 -7.19 32.17
CA PRO A 395 -16.15 -8.43 32.89
C PRO A 395 -16.19 -9.61 31.92
N ALA A 396 -15.23 -10.52 32.03
CA ALA A 396 -15.25 -11.76 31.27
C ALA A 396 -16.44 -12.63 31.73
N PRO A 397 -17.13 -13.33 30.82
CA PRO A 397 -18.18 -14.26 31.21
C PRO A 397 -17.58 -15.44 31.98
N LYS A 398 -18.37 -16.05 32.86
CA LYS A 398 -18.04 -17.35 33.45
C LYS A 398 -18.21 -18.43 32.38
N LEU A 399 -17.22 -19.31 32.26
CA LEU A 399 -17.28 -20.46 31.39
C LEU A 399 -17.59 -21.70 32.22
N GLN A 400 -18.49 -22.53 31.69
CA GLN A 400 -18.89 -23.79 32.28
C GLN A 400 -18.48 -24.94 31.35
N TYR A 401 -17.70 -25.86 31.88
CA TYR A 401 -17.30 -27.12 31.27
C TYR A 401 -18.06 -28.28 31.92
N HIS A 402 -17.78 -29.51 31.50
CA HIS A 402 -18.46 -30.67 32.04
C HIS A 402 -18.26 -30.77 33.56
N PRO A 403 -19.29 -31.12 34.36
CA PRO A 403 -19.21 -31.11 35.82
C PRO A 403 -18.10 -32.01 36.42
N THR A 404 -17.66 -33.04 35.70
CA THR A 404 -16.55 -33.91 36.12
C THR A 404 -15.16 -33.35 35.86
N SER A 405 -15.07 -32.13 35.31
CA SER A 405 -13.82 -31.38 35.23
C SER A 405 -13.36 -30.99 36.63
N ARG A 406 -12.04 -30.96 36.85
CA ARG A 406 -11.46 -30.43 38.10
C ARG A 406 -11.67 -28.93 38.22
N ASP A 407 -11.67 -28.21 37.09
CA ASP A 407 -11.94 -26.77 37.01
C ASP A 407 -13.15 -26.51 36.10
N ALA A 408 -14.32 -27.00 36.50
CA ALA A 408 -15.54 -26.98 35.70
C ALA A 408 -16.13 -25.58 35.49
N ASN A 409 -15.90 -24.65 36.43
CA ASN A 409 -16.49 -23.31 36.42
C ASN A 409 -15.43 -22.27 36.74
N PHE A 410 -15.03 -21.47 35.76
CA PHE A 410 -14.01 -20.45 35.95
C PHE A 410 -14.29 -19.20 35.12
N THR A 411 -13.60 -18.11 35.43
CA THR A 411 -13.65 -16.86 34.66
C THR A 411 -12.31 -16.67 33.95
N PRO A 412 -12.28 -16.60 32.60
CA PRO A 412 -11.04 -16.35 31.86
C PRO A 412 -10.36 -15.04 32.28
N ARG A 413 -9.03 -15.03 32.18
CA ARG A 413 -8.21 -13.83 32.40
C ARG A 413 -7.60 -13.40 31.07
N ASP A 414 -7.55 -12.09 30.85
CA ASP A 414 -6.92 -11.46 29.67
C ASP A 414 -7.37 -12.04 28.32
N GLY A 415 -8.63 -12.49 28.24
CA GLY A 415 -9.24 -13.02 27.02
C GLY A 415 -8.72 -14.40 26.60
N SER A 416 -8.06 -15.14 27.48
CA SER A 416 -7.51 -16.47 27.16
C SER A 416 -7.75 -17.48 28.28
N TRP A 417 -7.82 -18.75 27.88
CA TRP A 417 -7.81 -19.91 28.76
C TRP A 417 -7.36 -21.15 27.98
N ASN A 418 -7.13 -22.27 28.67
CA ASN A 418 -6.82 -23.55 28.06
C ASN A 418 -7.71 -24.66 28.66
N LEU A 419 -7.62 -25.87 28.09
CA LEU A 419 -8.42 -27.03 28.52
C LEU A 419 -7.76 -27.85 29.63
N ARG A 420 -6.69 -27.36 30.27
CA ARG A 420 -6.07 -28.08 31.38
C ARG A 420 -7.11 -28.24 32.50
N ASP A 421 -7.19 -29.47 33.02
CA ASP A 421 -8.12 -29.85 34.10
C ASP A 421 -9.61 -29.71 33.72
N LYS A 422 -9.92 -29.65 32.42
CA LYS A 422 -11.27 -29.41 31.87
C LYS A 422 -11.67 -30.46 30.84
N LYS A 423 -12.92 -30.91 30.96
CA LYS A 423 -13.60 -31.80 30.00
C LYS A 423 -14.66 -31.02 29.25
N VAL A 424 -14.69 -31.15 27.92
CA VAL A 424 -15.67 -30.47 27.06
C VAL A 424 -17.10 -30.74 27.53
N ALA A 425 -17.98 -29.74 27.43
CA ALA A 425 -19.35 -29.82 27.97
C ALA A 425 -20.13 -31.06 27.48
N THR A 426 -19.89 -31.49 26.23
CA THR A 426 -20.40 -32.74 25.68
C THR A 426 -19.29 -33.44 24.91
N GLY A 427 -18.77 -34.53 25.48
CA GLY A 427 -17.71 -35.32 24.86
C GLY A 427 -18.24 -36.24 23.77
N ALA A 428 -17.64 -36.19 22.58
CA ALA A 428 -17.95 -37.14 21.52
C ALA A 428 -17.32 -38.51 21.80
N THR A 429 -17.90 -39.56 21.21
CA THR A 429 -17.31 -40.89 21.20
C THR A 429 -16.67 -41.17 19.84
N LEU A 430 -15.36 -41.43 19.81
CA LEU A 430 -14.64 -41.85 18.61
C LEU A 430 -14.54 -43.38 18.58
N GLY A 431 -15.56 -44.02 17.99
CA GLY A 431 -15.64 -45.48 17.94
C GLY A 431 -14.67 -46.13 16.95
N SER A 432 -14.56 -45.58 15.74
CA SER A 432 -13.75 -46.15 14.65
C SER A 432 -12.95 -45.07 13.94
N TRP A 433 -11.64 -45.30 13.77
CA TRP A 433 -10.70 -44.38 13.14
C TRP A 433 -9.42 -45.11 12.69
N ALA A 434 -8.65 -44.49 11.81
CA ALA A 434 -7.39 -44.99 11.25
C ALA A 434 -6.37 -43.84 11.11
N CYS A 435 -5.08 -44.15 11.00
CA CYS A 435 -4.03 -43.19 10.75
C CYS A 435 -3.34 -43.49 9.41
N ALA A 436 -3.35 -42.55 8.47
CA ALA A 436 -2.63 -42.63 7.20
C ALA A 436 -1.42 -41.67 7.20
N VAL A 437 -0.22 -42.17 6.93
CA VAL A 437 1.04 -41.44 7.04
C VAL A 437 1.64 -41.19 5.65
N PHE A 438 1.47 -39.98 5.12
CA PHE A 438 1.93 -39.66 3.75
C PHE A 438 3.42 -39.33 3.62
N GLY A 439 4.15 -39.23 4.73
CA GLY A 439 5.60 -38.98 4.71
C GLY A 439 6.38 -40.29 4.69
N ASN A 440 7.67 -40.26 4.36
CA ASN A 440 8.49 -41.48 4.34
C ASN A 440 8.82 -41.98 5.76
N GLU A 441 9.16 -43.27 5.90
CA GLU A 441 9.36 -43.92 7.20
C GLU A 441 10.61 -43.41 7.92
N ARG A 442 11.57 -42.85 7.18
CA ARG A 442 12.77 -42.22 7.75
C ARG A 442 12.42 -40.95 8.53
N ASP A 443 11.53 -40.13 7.98
CA ASP A 443 11.10 -38.86 8.58
C ASP A 443 10.00 -39.11 9.64
N TYR A 444 9.17 -40.14 9.44
CA TYR A 444 8.08 -40.52 10.34
C TYR A 444 8.14 -42.01 10.69
N PRO A 445 9.07 -42.42 11.57
CA PRO A 445 9.17 -43.81 11.99
C PRO A 445 7.90 -44.28 12.70
N MET A 446 7.53 -45.55 12.53
CA MET A 446 6.33 -46.13 13.13
C MET A 446 6.22 -45.88 14.64
N ALA A 447 7.34 -45.96 15.37
CA ALA A 447 7.37 -45.68 16.81
C ALA A 447 6.99 -44.23 17.17
N ALA A 448 7.36 -43.25 16.33
CA ALA A 448 6.98 -41.85 16.52
C ALA A 448 5.48 -41.64 16.26
N VAL A 449 4.93 -42.29 15.23
CA VAL A 449 3.49 -42.27 14.91
C VAL A 449 2.67 -42.90 16.04
N GLN A 450 3.09 -44.06 16.55
CA GLN A 450 2.46 -44.71 17.69
C GLN A 450 2.52 -43.86 18.97
N LYS A 451 3.65 -43.16 19.21
CA LYS A 451 3.74 -42.20 20.32
C LYS A 451 2.74 -41.07 20.15
N PHE A 452 2.66 -40.46 18.96
CA PHE A 452 1.68 -39.42 18.66
C PHE A 452 0.23 -39.89 18.91
N ILE A 453 -0.14 -41.08 18.43
CA ILE A 453 -1.46 -41.67 18.63
C ILE A 453 -1.78 -41.82 20.13
N ARG A 454 -0.83 -42.34 20.92
CA ARG A 454 -1.03 -42.47 22.38
C ARG A 454 -1.26 -41.12 23.05
N GLU A 455 -0.45 -40.12 22.74
CA GLU A 455 -0.59 -38.75 23.29
C GLU A 455 -1.92 -38.11 22.89
N LEU A 456 -2.33 -38.30 21.62
CA LEU A 456 -3.62 -37.82 21.12
C LEU A 456 -4.79 -38.46 21.88
N VAL A 457 -4.79 -39.80 22.03
CA VAL A 457 -5.83 -40.53 22.74
C VAL A 457 -5.92 -40.07 24.19
N THR A 458 -4.79 -40.00 24.90
CA THR A 458 -4.75 -39.51 26.28
C THR A 458 -5.32 -38.10 26.39
N THR A 459 -4.87 -37.18 25.52
CA THR A 459 -5.35 -35.79 25.51
C THR A 459 -6.85 -35.71 25.26
N CYS A 460 -7.39 -36.49 24.31
CA CYS A 460 -8.82 -36.56 24.03
C CYS A 460 -9.61 -37.11 25.23
N GLN A 461 -9.12 -38.15 25.91
CA GLN A 461 -9.78 -38.72 27.09
C GLN A 461 -9.75 -37.76 28.29
N ASP A 462 -8.63 -37.10 28.52
CA ASP A 462 -8.47 -36.10 29.58
C ASP A 462 -9.40 -34.90 29.36
N THR A 463 -9.64 -34.55 28.10
CA THR A 463 -10.58 -33.50 27.69
C THR A 463 -12.03 -33.99 27.54
N GLY A 464 -12.32 -35.24 27.89
CA GLY A 464 -13.69 -35.74 28.05
C GLY A 464 -14.27 -36.47 26.85
N MET A 465 -13.49 -36.73 25.80
CA MET A 465 -13.92 -37.62 24.71
C MET A 465 -13.80 -39.09 25.12
N ASN A 466 -14.74 -39.91 24.66
CA ASN A 466 -14.66 -41.35 24.81
C ASN A 466 -13.98 -41.96 23.56
N ILE A 467 -12.86 -42.66 23.74
CA ILE A 467 -12.17 -43.35 22.65
C ILE A 467 -11.99 -44.81 23.04
N PRO A 468 -12.93 -45.70 22.63
CA PRO A 468 -12.84 -47.12 22.90
C PRO A 468 -11.65 -47.77 22.18
N ASN A 469 -11.47 -47.48 20.89
CA ASN A 469 -10.33 -47.99 20.12
C ASN A 469 -9.11 -47.07 20.28
N LYS A 470 -8.17 -47.46 21.14
CA LYS A 470 -6.93 -46.70 21.39
C LYS A 470 -5.78 -47.04 20.44
N ASN A 471 -5.89 -48.12 19.67
CA ASN A 471 -4.86 -48.62 18.77
C ASN A 471 -5.47 -48.76 17.36
N PRO A 472 -5.74 -47.65 16.67
CA PRO A 472 -6.27 -47.70 15.31
C PRO A 472 -5.26 -48.34 14.34
N PRO A 473 -5.73 -48.91 13.23
CA PRO A 473 -4.83 -49.32 12.15
C PRO A 473 -4.04 -48.12 11.62
N ILE A 474 -2.75 -48.35 11.38
CA ILE A 474 -1.82 -47.37 10.82
C ILE A 474 -1.42 -47.84 9.42
N GLN A 475 -1.66 -47.00 8.42
CA GLN A 475 -1.22 -47.20 7.05
C GLN A 475 -0.13 -46.18 6.74
N HIS A 476 1.01 -46.67 6.29
CA HIS A 476 2.08 -45.86 5.71
C HIS A 476 1.90 -45.77 4.19
#